data_AF-A0A8T5RDK8-F1
#
_entry.id   AF-A0A8T5RDK8-F1
#
_cell.length_a   1.000
_cell.length_b   1.000
_cell.length_c   1.000
_cell.angle_alpha   90.00
_cell.angle_beta   90.00
_cell.angle_gamma   90.00
#
_symmetry.space_group_name_H-M   'P 1'
#
loop_
_entity.id
_entity.type
_entity.pdbx_description
1 polymer ?
#
loop_
_entity_poly.entity_id
_entity_poly.type
_entity_poly.pdbx_seq_one_letter_code
_entity_poly.pdbx_strand_id
1 'polypeptide(L)'
;LKMARGSKEGPSFLHPKNSQYSMIRRPDGKHPPLAAGIKLAIQQVVNHILRPSVNYVGIQGLKRFANSIKNWKEDLQGSVKSPYSNKIIPLSKATFELIHGYVETWGTGGAAFRNLYRMFLEEILLLPEIKEGPQAWTGEEVKIIEDVIPMIKNSADNWTNIAKILKNAADEYDKDCINHISVDELHNMALCIVNEEEKLFTKLSKIKIR
;
A
#
# COMPACT_ATOMS: atom_id res chain seq x y z
N LEU A 1 12.52 5.91 13.75
CA LEU A 1 11.35 6.67 14.20
C LEU A 1 11.53 7.26 15.61
N LYS A 2 12.57 7.94 16.08
CA LYS A 2 13.86 8.40 15.56
C LYS A 2 14.94 7.34 15.84
N MET A 3 15.44 6.70 14.78
CA MET A 3 16.43 5.61 14.77
C MET A 3 16.35 4.53 15.88
N ALA A 4 15.54 3.49 15.62
CA ALA A 4 15.66 2.16 16.23
C ALA A 4 15.35 2.00 17.75
N ARG A 5 15.75 0.84 18.26
CA ARG A 5 15.15 0.04 19.35
C ARG A 5 14.78 0.88 20.59
N GLY A 6 13.50 0.88 20.95
CA GLY A 6 12.97 1.59 22.13
C GLY A 6 12.22 2.89 21.84
N SER A 7 12.01 3.27 20.57
CA SER A 7 11.21 4.45 20.24
C SER A 7 9.78 4.39 20.81
N LYS A 8 9.35 5.52 21.40
CA LYS A 8 7.98 5.77 21.86
C LYS A 8 7.14 6.56 20.84
N GLU A 9 7.72 6.94 19.68
CA GLU A 9 6.97 7.68 18.68
C GLU A 9 6.09 6.75 17.84
N GLY A 10 4.88 7.22 17.55
CA GLY A 10 3.80 6.42 16.99
C GLY A 10 2.89 5.77 18.05
N PRO A 11 1.75 5.22 17.63
CA PRO A 11 0.82 4.53 18.53
C PRO A 11 1.50 3.42 19.32
N SER A 12 1.13 3.25 20.60
CA SER A 12 1.80 2.34 21.54
C SER A 12 1.86 0.87 21.10
N PHE A 13 0.91 0.43 20.28
CA PHE A 13 0.90 -0.92 19.71
C PHE A 13 1.99 -1.14 18.63
N LEU A 14 2.54 -0.08 18.04
CA LEU A 14 3.65 -0.13 17.07
C LEU A 14 5.03 0.03 17.73
N HIS A 15 5.10 0.15 19.07
CA HIS A 15 6.37 0.32 19.76
C HIS A 15 7.26 -0.94 19.57
N PRO A 16 8.60 -0.78 19.34
CA PRO A 16 9.51 -1.90 19.06
C PRO A 16 9.58 -2.99 20.14
N LYS A 17 9.17 -2.66 21.38
CA LYS A 17 9.06 -3.62 22.49
C LYS A 17 7.98 -4.68 22.26
N ASN A 18 7.01 -4.41 21.40
CA ASN A 18 5.86 -5.27 21.10
C ASN A 18 6.04 -6.05 19.78
N SER A 19 7.13 -5.84 19.04
CA SER A 19 7.38 -6.42 17.72
C SER A 19 8.73 -7.15 17.64
N GLN A 20 8.95 -8.10 18.54
CA GLN A 20 10.07 -9.03 18.43
C GLN A 20 9.62 -10.27 17.65
N TYR A 21 10.03 -10.36 16.39
CA TYR A 21 10.01 -11.62 15.65
C TYR A 21 11.34 -12.34 15.92
N SER A 22 11.29 -13.47 16.63
CA SER A 22 12.41 -14.39 16.68
C SER A 22 12.33 -15.32 15.48
N MET A 23 13.27 -15.20 14.54
CA MET A 23 13.42 -16.17 13.48
C MET A 23 14.09 -17.42 14.06
N ILE A 24 13.29 -18.44 14.39
CA ILE A 24 13.81 -19.75 14.76
C ILE A 24 14.33 -20.40 13.48
N ARG A 25 15.66 -20.55 13.38
CA ARG A 25 16.26 -21.32 12.28
C ARG A 25 15.69 -22.72 12.31
N ARG A 26 15.33 -23.26 11.14
CA ARG A 26 14.84 -24.64 11.08
C ARG A 26 15.92 -25.58 11.64
N PRO A 27 15.53 -26.56 12.48
CA PRO A 27 16.48 -27.51 13.06
C PRO A 27 17.27 -28.31 12.03
N ASP A 28 16.71 -28.50 10.83
CA ASP A 28 17.34 -29.25 9.74
C ASP A 28 18.29 -28.41 8.87
N GLY A 29 18.47 -27.11 9.16
CA GLY A 29 19.32 -26.21 8.40
C GLY A 29 18.89 -25.98 6.95
N LYS A 30 17.75 -26.54 6.51
CA LYS A 30 17.27 -26.43 5.14
C LYS A 30 16.52 -25.13 4.97
N HIS A 31 16.94 -24.34 3.99
CA HIS A 31 16.21 -23.17 3.53
C HIS A 31 15.54 -23.49 2.19
N PRO A 32 14.27 -23.10 1.99
CA PRO A 32 13.71 -23.15 0.65
C PRO A 32 14.61 -22.35 -0.30
N PRO A 33 14.82 -22.80 -1.55
CA PRO A 33 15.60 -22.05 -2.53
C PRO A 33 15.10 -20.61 -2.62
N LEU A 34 16.01 -19.63 -2.66
CA LEU A 34 15.68 -18.21 -2.68
C LEU A 34 14.65 -17.89 -3.77
N ALA A 35 14.86 -18.43 -4.98
CA ALA A 35 13.94 -18.30 -6.11
C ALA A 35 12.51 -18.75 -5.77
N ALA A 36 12.34 -19.88 -5.08
CA ALA A 36 11.03 -20.37 -4.66
C ALA A 36 10.42 -19.51 -3.53
N GLY A 37 11.26 -19.05 -2.60
CA GLY A 37 10.85 -18.14 -1.52
C GLY A 37 10.31 -16.80 -2.05
N ILE A 38 10.95 -16.25 -3.09
CA ILE A 38 10.50 -15.02 -3.75
C ILE A 38 9.15 -15.24 -4.45
N LYS A 39 8.98 -16.35 -5.20
CA LYS A 39 7.69 -16.68 -5.82
C LYS A 39 6.58 -16.83 -4.78
N LEU A 40 6.89 -17.44 -3.64
CA LEU A 40 5.96 -17.55 -2.52
C LEU A 40 5.57 -16.17 -1.96
N ALA A 41 6.54 -15.29 -1.75
CA ALA A 41 6.28 -13.93 -1.28
C ALA A 41 5.37 -13.15 -2.24
N ILE A 42 5.63 -13.22 -3.55
CA ILE A 42 4.76 -12.61 -4.58
C ILE A 42 3.36 -13.20 -4.53
N GLN A 43 3.24 -14.53 -4.47
CA GLN A 43 1.93 -15.20 -4.41
C GLN A 43 1.14 -14.81 -3.16
N GLN A 44 1.80 -14.66 -2.01
CA GLN A 44 1.15 -14.18 -0.80
C GLN A 44 0.60 -12.76 -0.99
N VAL A 45 1.39 -11.84 -1.55
CA VAL A 45 0.91 -10.48 -1.84
C VAL A 45 -0.27 -10.50 -2.83
N VAL A 46 -0.15 -11.25 -3.93
CA VAL A 46 -1.22 -11.41 -4.94
C VAL A 46 -2.51 -11.91 -4.29
N ASN A 47 -2.43 -12.94 -3.43
CA ASN A 47 -3.61 -13.48 -2.76
C ASN A 47 -4.23 -12.46 -1.80
N HIS A 48 -3.42 -11.74 -1.03
CA HIS A 48 -3.94 -10.70 -0.13
C HIS A 48 -4.61 -9.54 -0.88
N ILE A 49 -4.18 -9.23 -2.11
CA ILE A 49 -4.77 -8.14 -2.91
C ILE A 49 -6.00 -8.60 -3.70
N LEU A 50 -5.90 -9.72 -4.43
CA LEU A 50 -6.98 -10.20 -5.31
C LEU A 50 -8.05 -11.02 -4.59
N ARG A 51 -7.68 -11.73 -3.52
CA ARG A 51 -8.54 -12.68 -2.80
C ARG A 51 -8.43 -12.47 -1.29
N PRO A 52 -8.67 -11.23 -0.79
CA PRO A 52 -8.61 -10.96 0.63
C PRO A 52 -9.67 -11.79 1.37
N SER A 53 -9.37 -12.23 2.59
CA SER A 53 -10.34 -12.90 3.45
C SER A 53 -11.45 -11.97 3.93
N VAL A 54 -11.27 -10.65 3.79
CA VAL A 54 -12.25 -9.65 4.19
C VAL A 54 -12.45 -8.58 3.11
N ASN A 55 -13.71 -8.22 2.86
CA ASN A 55 -14.13 -7.41 1.70
C ASN A 55 -13.73 -5.92 1.76
N TYR A 56 -13.08 -5.46 2.84
CA TYR A 56 -12.58 -4.09 3.00
C TYR A 56 -11.06 -3.97 2.79
N VAL A 57 -10.41 -5.02 2.30
CA VAL A 57 -8.97 -5.05 1.98
C VAL A 57 -8.79 -5.37 0.49
N GLY A 58 -7.60 -5.14 -0.06
CA GLY A 58 -7.26 -5.48 -1.44
C GLY A 58 -8.13 -4.73 -2.46
N ILE A 59 -8.32 -5.32 -3.64
CA ILE A 59 -9.09 -4.71 -4.74
C ILE A 59 -10.54 -4.39 -4.32
N GLN A 60 -11.16 -5.23 -3.48
CA GLN A 60 -12.51 -4.97 -3.00
C GLN A 60 -12.56 -3.74 -2.08
N GLY A 61 -11.59 -3.61 -1.17
CA GLY A 61 -11.42 -2.43 -0.33
C GLY A 61 -11.19 -1.17 -1.17
N LEU A 62 -10.37 -1.26 -2.22
CA LEU A 62 -10.12 -0.14 -3.13
C LEU A 62 -11.36 0.27 -3.92
N LYS A 63 -12.14 -0.69 -4.43
CA LYS A 63 -13.43 -0.42 -5.10
C LYS A 63 -14.39 0.30 -4.16
N ARG A 64 -14.47 -0.12 -2.89
CA ARG A 64 -15.29 0.55 -1.86
C ARG A 64 -14.79 1.95 -1.55
N PHE A 65 -13.49 2.12 -1.39
CA PHE A 65 -12.87 3.43 -1.19
C PHE A 65 -13.18 4.37 -2.36
N ALA A 66 -12.96 3.93 -3.60
CA ALA A 66 -13.27 4.72 -4.78
C ALA A 66 -14.75 5.15 -4.79
N ASN A 67 -15.67 4.21 -4.52
CA ASN A 67 -17.10 4.51 -4.53
C ASN A 67 -17.54 5.44 -3.38
N SER A 68 -16.88 5.39 -2.21
CA SER A 68 -17.25 6.25 -1.09
C SER A 68 -16.91 7.72 -1.35
N ILE A 69 -15.88 8.02 -2.15
CA ILE A 69 -15.45 9.40 -2.46
C ILE A 69 -16.60 10.27 -2.96
N LYS A 70 -17.51 9.70 -3.77
CA LYS A 70 -18.66 10.43 -4.33
C LYS A 70 -19.59 11.02 -3.28
N ASN A 71 -19.67 10.38 -2.11
CA ASN A 71 -20.55 10.78 -1.02
C ASN A 71 -19.82 11.56 0.07
N TRP A 72 -18.53 11.88 -0.10
CA TRP A 72 -17.75 12.52 0.97
C TRP A 72 -18.26 13.89 1.38
N LYS A 73 -18.93 14.63 0.48
CA LYS A 73 -19.52 15.94 0.81
C LYS A 73 -20.64 15.81 1.83
N GLU A 74 -21.35 14.69 1.83
CA GLU A 74 -22.40 14.35 2.78
C GLU A 74 -21.83 13.60 3.99
N ASP A 75 -21.02 12.58 3.75
CA ASP A 75 -20.54 11.63 4.77
C ASP A 75 -19.50 12.25 5.72
N LEU A 76 -18.74 13.26 5.28
CA LEU A 76 -17.68 13.89 6.08
C LEU A 76 -18.11 15.22 6.71
N GLN A 77 -19.42 15.45 6.84
CA GLN A 77 -19.97 16.59 7.55
C GLN A 77 -19.78 16.46 9.07
N GLY A 78 -19.74 17.60 9.75
CA GLY A 78 -19.63 17.67 11.20
C GLY A 78 -18.20 17.81 11.72
N SER A 79 -18.00 17.48 12.99
CA SER A 79 -16.74 17.73 13.69
C SER A 79 -16.40 16.62 14.66
N VAL A 80 -15.10 16.42 14.87
CA VAL A 80 -14.54 15.41 15.77
C VAL A 80 -13.48 16.04 16.67
N LYS A 81 -13.23 15.41 17.81
CA LYS A 81 -12.16 15.82 18.71
C LYS A 81 -10.82 15.32 18.17
N SER A 82 -9.89 16.23 17.92
CA SER A 82 -8.53 15.92 17.49
C SER A 82 -7.83 15.03 18.53
N PRO A 83 -7.24 13.89 18.11
CA PRO A 83 -6.55 12.98 19.03
C PRO A 83 -5.25 13.58 19.59
N TYR A 84 -4.71 14.64 18.97
CA TYR A 84 -3.42 15.24 19.33
C TYR A 84 -3.54 16.52 20.14
N SER A 85 -4.60 17.30 19.93
CA SER A 85 -4.70 18.67 20.46
C SER A 85 -5.89 18.91 21.38
N ASN A 86 -6.75 17.90 21.59
CA ASN A 86 -8.04 18.03 22.28
C ASN A 86 -9.01 19.09 21.68
N LYS A 87 -8.66 19.72 20.55
CA LYS A 87 -9.49 20.70 19.84
C LYS A 87 -10.55 20.00 19.00
N ILE A 88 -11.70 20.64 18.83
CA ILE A 88 -12.72 20.20 17.87
C ILE A 88 -12.28 20.66 16.48
N ILE A 89 -12.18 19.72 15.54
CA ILE A 89 -11.80 19.94 14.15
C ILE A 89 -12.86 19.34 13.22
N PRO A 90 -12.98 19.82 11.97
CA PRO A 90 -13.89 19.21 10.99
C PRO A 90 -13.56 17.73 10.77
N LEU A 91 -14.59 16.91 10.58
CA LEU A 91 -14.42 15.48 10.27
C LEU A 91 -13.66 15.28 8.95
N SER A 92 -13.95 16.11 7.95
CA SER A 92 -13.24 16.14 6.66
C SER A 92 -11.73 16.35 6.82
N LYS A 93 -11.32 17.37 7.57
CA LYS A 93 -9.90 17.64 7.86
C LYS A 93 -9.23 16.45 8.53
N ALA A 94 -9.84 15.93 9.60
CA ALA A 94 -9.31 14.77 10.31
C ALA A 94 -9.14 13.55 9.37
N THR A 95 -10.11 13.35 8.49
CA THR A 95 -10.12 12.25 7.52
C THR A 95 -9.03 12.42 6.46
N PHE A 96 -8.86 13.63 5.92
CA PHE A 96 -7.85 13.92 4.90
C PHE A 96 -6.43 13.76 5.45
N GLU A 97 -6.17 14.24 6.67
CA GLU A 97 -4.89 14.05 7.35
C GLU A 97 -4.59 12.57 7.61
N LEU A 98 -5.60 11.80 8.04
CA LEU A 98 -5.47 10.36 8.23
C LEU A 98 -5.16 9.64 6.91
N ILE A 99 -5.92 9.93 5.84
CA ILE A 99 -5.69 9.31 4.52
C ILE A 99 -4.28 9.61 4.04
N HIS A 100 -3.82 10.87 4.12
CA HIS A 100 -2.44 11.22 3.77
C HIS A 100 -1.43 10.39 4.59
N GLY A 101 -1.61 10.30 5.92
CA GLY A 101 -0.75 9.49 6.78
C GLY A 101 -0.71 8.00 6.41
N TYR A 102 -1.88 7.41 6.11
CA TYR A 102 -1.99 6.02 5.66
C TYR A 102 -1.37 5.79 4.27
N VAL A 103 -1.41 6.78 3.38
CA VAL A 103 -0.90 6.64 2.02
C VAL A 103 0.61 6.84 1.96
N GLU A 104 1.14 7.84 2.66
CA GLU A 104 2.52 8.31 2.49
C GLU A 104 3.46 7.91 3.63
N THR A 105 2.96 7.81 4.87
CA THR A 105 3.86 7.87 6.04
C THR A 105 3.93 6.57 6.85
N TRP A 106 2.79 5.98 7.17
CA TRP A 106 2.73 4.87 8.14
C TRP A 106 1.69 3.79 7.81
N GLY A 107 0.91 3.95 6.75
CA GLY A 107 0.00 2.89 6.31
C GLY A 107 0.67 1.89 5.36
N THR A 108 0.05 0.70 5.28
CA THR A 108 0.52 -0.44 4.47
C THR A 108 -0.26 -0.60 3.17
N GLY A 109 -1.14 0.36 2.83
CA GLY A 109 -2.14 0.24 1.77
C GLY A 109 -2.05 1.25 0.62
N GLY A 110 -1.24 2.30 0.71
CA GLY A 110 -1.11 3.34 -0.32
C GLY A 110 0.28 3.37 -0.98
N ALA A 111 0.73 4.56 -1.39
CA ALA A 111 1.97 4.81 -2.12
C ALA A 111 3.20 4.22 -1.43
N ALA A 112 3.31 4.32 -0.10
CA ALA A 112 4.43 3.79 0.66
C ALA A 112 4.64 2.28 0.42
N PHE A 113 3.56 1.48 0.44
CA PHE A 113 3.64 0.06 0.12
C PHE A 113 4.01 -0.18 -1.34
N ARG A 114 3.41 0.55 -2.29
CA ARG A 114 3.67 0.33 -3.72
C ARG A 114 5.12 0.62 -4.06
N ASN A 115 5.70 1.69 -3.50
CA ASN A 115 7.11 2.00 -3.69
C ASN A 115 8.02 0.90 -3.09
N LEU A 116 7.73 0.43 -1.88
CA LEU A 116 8.48 -0.67 -1.27
C LEU A 116 8.39 -1.96 -2.12
N TYR A 117 7.18 -2.30 -2.56
CA TYR A 117 6.95 -3.50 -3.36
C TYR A 117 7.60 -3.39 -4.75
N ARG A 118 7.60 -2.20 -5.37
CA ARG A 118 8.34 -1.93 -6.61
C ARG A 118 9.83 -2.18 -6.43
N MET A 119 10.44 -1.62 -5.38
CA MET A 119 11.86 -1.82 -5.08
C MET A 119 12.20 -3.29 -4.87
N PHE A 120 11.34 -4.02 -4.15
CA PHE A 120 11.46 -5.47 -4.01
C PHE A 120 11.47 -6.18 -5.37
N LEU A 121 10.57 -5.82 -6.29
CA LEU A 121 10.53 -6.41 -7.63
C LEU A 121 11.73 -6.02 -8.51
N GLU A 122 12.19 -4.78 -8.43
CA GLU A 122 13.39 -4.31 -9.11
C GLU A 122 14.64 -5.08 -8.63
N GLU A 123 14.75 -5.33 -7.32
CA GLU A 123 15.86 -6.08 -6.73
C GLU A 123 15.90 -7.53 -7.20
N ILE A 124 14.74 -8.20 -7.35
CA ILE A 124 14.65 -9.56 -7.90
C ILE A 124 15.36 -9.66 -9.26
N LEU A 125 15.20 -8.65 -10.12
CA LEU A 125 15.79 -8.62 -11.46
C LEU A 125 17.32 -8.48 -11.44
N LEU A 126 17.91 -8.15 -10.30
CA LEU A 126 19.36 -8.03 -10.13
C LEU A 126 20.01 -9.31 -9.58
N LEU A 127 19.22 -10.22 -9.00
CA LEU A 127 19.72 -11.43 -8.35
C LEU A 127 20.20 -12.48 -9.38
N PRO A 128 21.46 -12.93 -9.33
CA PRO A 128 21.96 -14.01 -10.18
C PRO A 128 21.16 -15.31 -10.06
N GLU A 129 20.70 -15.65 -8.84
CA GLU A 129 19.93 -16.86 -8.53
C GLU A 129 18.56 -16.91 -9.23
N ILE A 130 18.10 -15.78 -9.77
CA ILE A 130 16.86 -15.69 -10.56
C ILE A 130 17.15 -15.92 -12.05
N LYS A 131 18.35 -15.56 -12.52
CA LYS A 131 18.75 -15.64 -13.93
C LYS A 131 19.44 -16.95 -14.29
N GLU A 132 20.15 -17.54 -13.33
CA GLU A 132 21.07 -18.65 -13.57
C GLU A 132 20.82 -19.82 -12.62
N GLY A 133 21.15 -21.02 -13.10
CA GLY A 133 21.07 -22.25 -12.31
C GLY A 133 19.76 -23.05 -12.48
N PRO A 134 19.64 -24.19 -11.78
CA PRO A 134 18.57 -25.16 -11.99
C PRO A 134 17.18 -24.70 -11.50
N GLN A 135 17.14 -23.63 -10.71
CA GLN A 135 15.92 -23.03 -10.14
C GLN A 135 15.69 -21.60 -10.67
N ALA A 136 16.39 -21.22 -11.75
CA ALA A 136 16.22 -19.94 -12.42
C ALA A 136 14.77 -19.77 -12.88
N TRP A 137 14.33 -18.52 -12.92
CA TRP A 137 13.01 -18.17 -13.42
C TRP A 137 12.98 -18.28 -14.94
N THR A 138 11.79 -18.53 -15.49
CA THR A 138 11.64 -18.53 -16.95
C THR A 138 11.73 -17.10 -17.49
N GLY A 139 12.11 -16.94 -18.75
CA GLY A 139 12.10 -15.62 -19.40
C GLY A 139 10.72 -14.95 -19.39
N GLU A 140 9.64 -15.74 -19.38
CA GLU A 140 8.27 -15.23 -19.23
C GLU A 140 8.02 -14.67 -17.82
N GLU A 141 8.49 -15.36 -16.77
CA GLU A 141 8.36 -14.89 -15.38
C GLU A 141 9.15 -13.59 -15.15
N VAL A 142 10.36 -13.50 -15.70
CA VAL A 142 11.17 -12.27 -15.67
C VAL A 142 10.45 -11.13 -16.39
N LYS A 143 9.94 -11.38 -17.60
CA LYS A 143 9.19 -10.38 -18.37
C LYS A 143 7.93 -9.90 -17.66
N ILE A 144 7.24 -10.77 -16.92
CA ILE A 144 6.09 -10.37 -16.09
C ILE A 144 6.52 -9.32 -15.07
N ILE A 145 7.68 -9.49 -14.40
CA ILE A 145 8.20 -8.53 -13.43
C ILE A 145 8.51 -7.18 -14.09
N GLU A 146 9.24 -7.20 -15.21
CA GLU A 146 9.59 -6.00 -15.98
C GLU A 146 8.34 -5.22 -16.42
N ASP A 147 7.32 -5.93 -16.90
CA ASP A 147 6.04 -5.36 -17.33
C ASP A 147 5.27 -4.67 -16.19
N VAL A 148 5.39 -5.17 -14.95
CA VAL A 148 4.56 -4.71 -13.84
C VAL A 148 5.18 -3.59 -13.01
N ILE A 149 6.50 -3.46 -12.99
CA ILE A 149 7.22 -2.38 -12.32
C ILE A 149 6.68 -0.99 -12.70
N PRO A 150 6.51 -0.63 -13.99
CA PRO A 150 5.95 0.68 -14.35
C PRO A 150 4.49 0.84 -13.90
N MET A 151 3.70 -0.24 -13.89
CA MET A 151 2.31 -0.20 -13.42
C MET A 151 2.22 0.08 -11.91
N ILE A 152 3.11 -0.53 -11.11
CA ILE A 152 3.18 -0.26 -9.66
C ILE A 152 3.58 1.19 -9.42
N LYS A 153 4.53 1.71 -10.19
CA LYS A 153 4.94 3.11 -10.09
C LYS A 153 3.77 4.06 -10.39
N ASN A 154 3.05 3.84 -11.48
CA ASN A 154 1.89 4.66 -11.82
C ASN A 154 0.79 4.61 -10.74
N SER A 155 0.52 3.43 -10.19
CA SER A 155 -0.39 3.28 -9.04
C SER A 155 0.10 4.08 -7.83
N ALA A 156 1.40 4.01 -7.50
CA ALA A 156 1.99 4.79 -6.42
C ALA A 156 1.85 6.30 -6.66
N ASP A 157 2.15 6.76 -7.87
CA ASP A 157 2.06 8.17 -8.25
C ASP A 157 0.61 8.69 -8.12
N ASN A 158 -0.38 7.91 -8.54
CA ASN A 158 -1.81 8.24 -8.37
C ASN A 158 -2.23 8.30 -6.90
N TRP A 159 -1.75 7.36 -6.07
CA TRP A 159 -1.98 7.41 -4.62
C TRP A 159 -1.40 8.69 -4.00
N THR A 160 -0.18 9.04 -4.37
CA THR A 160 0.48 10.26 -3.90
C THR A 160 -0.26 11.51 -4.36
N ASN A 161 -0.81 11.53 -5.57
CA ASN A 161 -1.60 12.66 -6.06
C ASN A 161 -2.89 12.85 -5.24
N ILE A 162 -3.62 11.77 -4.95
CA ILE A 162 -4.78 11.80 -4.05
C ILE A 162 -4.36 12.37 -2.68
N ALA A 163 -3.29 11.83 -2.08
CA ALA A 163 -2.84 12.26 -0.77
C ALA A 163 -2.44 13.75 -0.74
N LYS A 164 -1.76 14.23 -1.79
CA LYS A 164 -1.39 15.64 -1.93
C LYS A 164 -2.59 16.56 -2.04
N ILE A 165 -3.57 16.23 -2.89
CA ILE A 165 -4.80 17.03 -3.04
C ILE A 165 -5.50 17.17 -1.68
N LEU A 166 -5.67 16.05 -0.97
CA LEU A 166 -6.33 16.03 0.34
C LEU A 166 -5.54 16.81 1.40
N LYS A 167 -4.21 16.65 1.42
CA LYS A 167 -3.34 17.32 2.38
C LYS A 167 -3.30 18.83 2.15
N ASN A 168 -3.13 19.26 0.90
CA ASN A 168 -3.16 20.68 0.54
C ASN A 168 -4.50 21.31 0.92
N ALA A 169 -5.62 20.62 0.61
CA ALA A 169 -6.93 21.12 0.99
C ALA A 169 -7.09 21.28 2.51
N ALA A 170 -6.62 20.30 3.29
CA ALA A 170 -6.66 20.33 4.75
C ALA A 170 -5.77 21.43 5.37
N ASP A 171 -4.63 21.72 4.75
CA ASP A 171 -3.67 22.73 5.22
C ASP A 171 -4.08 24.16 4.84
N GLU A 172 -4.58 24.37 3.62
CA GLU A 172 -4.92 25.70 3.11
C GLU A 172 -6.30 26.20 3.57
N TYR A 173 -7.30 25.32 3.61
CA TYR A 173 -8.70 25.72 3.82
C TYR A 173 -9.26 25.31 5.20
N ASP A 174 -8.48 24.60 6.02
CA ASP A 174 -8.77 24.18 7.40
C ASP A 174 -10.20 23.66 7.61
N LYS A 175 -11.14 24.56 7.92
CA LYS A 175 -12.54 24.24 8.19
C LYS A 175 -13.39 23.91 6.97
N ASP A 176 -12.98 24.39 5.79
CA ASP A 176 -13.77 24.31 4.56
C ASP A 176 -13.15 23.35 3.52
N CYS A 177 -12.14 22.57 3.90
CA CYS A 177 -11.35 21.76 2.97
C CYS A 177 -12.16 20.82 2.06
N ILE A 178 -13.34 20.36 2.52
CA ILE A 178 -14.22 19.47 1.74
C ILE A 178 -14.81 20.15 0.50
N ASN A 179 -15.01 21.46 0.54
CA ASN A 179 -15.55 22.24 -0.58
C ASN A 179 -14.47 22.62 -1.60
N HIS A 180 -13.21 22.46 -1.24
CA HIS A 180 -12.04 22.77 -2.06
C HIS A 180 -11.43 21.55 -2.75
N ILE A 181 -12.11 20.41 -2.74
CA ILE A 181 -11.71 19.21 -3.48
C ILE A 181 -12.74 18.87 -4.57
N SER A 182 -12.25 18.32 -5.68
CA SER A 182 -13.08 17.70 -6.71
C SER A 182 -13.29 16.22 -6.38
N VAL A 183 -14.47 15.87 -5.88
CA VAL A 183 -14.81 14.47 -5.56
C VAL A 183 -14.81 13.59 -6.81
N ASP A 184 -15.20 14.13 -7.98
CA ASP A 184 -15.19 13.39 -9.24
C ASP A 184 -13.76 13.09 -9.72
N GLU A 185 -12.85 14.06 -9.59
CA GLU A 185 -11.44 13.87 -9.93
C GLU A 185 -10.81 12.79 -9.04
N LEU A 186 -10.99 12.90 -7.72
CA LEU A 186 -10.48 11.93 -6.76
C LEU A 186 -11.08 10.53 -6.97
N HIS A 187 -12.39 10.45 -7.27
CA HIS A 187 -13.06 9.21 -7.60
C HIS A 187 -12.44 8.55 -8.84
N ASN A 188 -12.21 9.34 -9.90
CA ASN A 188 -11.62 8.84 -11.13
C ASN A 188 -10.17 8.38 -10.92
N MET A 189 -9.36 9.12 -10.15
CA MET A 189 -8.02 8.68 -9.77
C MET A 189 -8.05 7.36 -8.99
N ALA A 190 -8.98 7.21 -8.03
CA ALA A 190 -9.14 5.98 -7.27
C ALA A 190 -9.58 4.80 -8.15
N LEU A 191 -10.45 5.01 -9.14
CA LEU A 191 -10.81 3.99 -10.13
C LEU A 191 -9.65 3.62 -11.05
N CYS A 192 -8.82 4.59 -11.46
CA CYS A 192 -7.61 4.32 -12.21
C CYS A 192 -6.67 3.39 -11.43
N ILE A 193 -6.48 3.66 -10.13
CA ILE A 193 -5.70 2.78 -9.22
C ILE A 193 -6.30 1.38 -9.18
N VAL A 194 -7.62 1.25 -8.98
CA VAL A 194 -8.31 -0.05 -8.93
C VAL A 194 -8.03 -0.87 -10.20
N ASN A 195 -8.24 -0.26 -11.37
CA ASN A 195 -8.10 -0.94 -12.65
C ASN A 195 -6.64 -1.34 -12.93
N GLU A 196 -5.70 -0.45 -12.63
CA GLU A 196 -4.28 -0.70 -12.81
C GLU A 196 -3.79 -1.81 -11.87
N GLU A 197 -4.17 -1.76 -10.60
CA GLU A 197 -3.81 -2.78 -9.62
C GLU A 197 -4.45 -4.15 -9.92
N GLU A 198 -5.71 -4.19 -10.33
CA GLU A 198 -6.36 -5.44 -10.73
C GLU A 198 -5.64 -6.10 -11.91
N LYS A 199 -5.25 -5.31 -12.92
CA LYS A 199 -4.46 -5.79 -14.07
C LYS A 199 -3.05 -6.24 -13.64
N LEU A 200 -2.38 -5.44 -12.83
CA LEU A 200 -1.05 -5.69 -12.27
C LEU A 200 -1.00 -7.03 -11.52
N PHE A 201 -1.85 -7.19 -10.50
CA PHE A 201 -1.78 -8.37 -9.63
C PHE A 201 -2.30 -9.62 -10.35
N THR A 202 -3.18 -9.46 -11.34
CA THR A 202 -3.55 -10.54 -12.25
C THR A 202 -2.36 -11.02 -13.08
N LYS A 203 -1.51 -10.12 -13.59
CA LYS A 203 -0.26 -10.52 -14.27
C LYS A 203 0.67 -11.27 -13.31
N LEU A 204 0.92 -10.73 -12.12
CA LEU A 204 1.77 -11.36 -11.10
C LEU A 204 1.26 -12.75 -10.67
N SER A 205 -0.06 -12.98 -10.69
CA SER A 205 -0.65 -14.28 -10.36
C SER A 205 -0.21 -15.45 -11.26
N LYS A 206 0.35 -15.13 -12.44
CA LYS A 206 0.87 -16.12 -13.40
C LYS A 206 2.20 -16.74 -12.97
N ILE A 207 2.97 -16.08 -12.10
CA ILE A 207 4.23 -16.62 -11.57
C ILE A 207 3.90 -17.77 -10.60
N LYS A 208 4.25 -19.02 -10.94
CA LYS A 208 3.89 -20.19 -10.12
C LYS A 208 5.08 -20.73 -9.35
N ILE A 209 4.84 -21.11 -8.10
CA ILE A 209 5.78 -21.93 -7.33
C ILE A 209 5.76 -23.32 -7.98
N ARG A 210 6.91 -23.77 -8.48
CA ARG A 210 7.11 -25.11 -9.02
C ARG A 210 7.89 -25.94 -8.02
#